data_AF-A0A8S3ZZP8-F1
#
_entry.id   AF-A0A8S3ZZP8-F1
#
_cell.length_a   1.000
_cell.length_b   1.000
_cell.length_c   1.000
_cell.angle_alpha   90.00
_cell.angle_beta   90.00
_cell.angle_gamma   90.00
#
_symmetry.space_group_name_H-M   'P 1'
#
loop_
_entity.id
_entity.type
_entity.pdbx_description
1 polymer ?
#
loop_
_entity_poly.entity_id
_entity_poly.type
_entity_poly.pdbx_seq_one_letter_code
_entity_poly.pdbx_strand_id
1 'polypeptide(L)'
;VVNEAKPCEIDPSRLRDGEDAETDLGNLFTYVRDAVNTIVSSGLICPPVMRDVFSTLKSQAMLNYPDNTAVRYHAVTSFIFLRFFTAAIMGPNLFDLYSDILDPSVQRTFTLISKGISGLVTLVSSKSNNVTAKEEYMAPLFEMFPKSTQTDIKM
;
A
#
# COMPACT_ATOMS: atom_id res chain seq x y z
N VAL A 1 9.87 -7.54 8.98
CA VAL A 1 8.77 -7.26 9.93
C VAL A 1 8.77 -8.25 11.09
N VAL A 2 8.34 -9.51 10.94
CA VAL A 2 8.25 -10.47 12.07
C VAL A 2 9.58 -10.64 12.83
N ASN A 3 10.67 -10.94 12.12
CA ASN A 3 11.97 -11.18 12.77
C ASN A 3 12.61 -9.94 13.40
N GLU A 4 12.33 -8.75 12.85
CA GLU A 4 12.93 -7.50 13.33
C GLU A 4 12.09 -6.86 14.45
N ALA A 5 10.76 -7.01 14.39
CA ALA A 5 9.79 -6.44 15.32
C ALA A 5 10.02 -4.94 15.64
N LYS A 6 10.50 -4.15 14.67
CA LYS A 6 10.75 -2.72 14.85
C LYS A 6 9.44 -1.98 15.15
N PRO A 7 9.42 -1.09 16.16
CA PRO A 7 8.32 -0.17 16.39
C PRO A 7 8.06 0.71 15.15
N CYS A 8 6.79 0.99 14.89
CA CYS A 8 6.31 1.71 13.72
C CYS A 8 5.09 2.58 14.07
N GLU A 9 4.81 2.82 15.36
CA GLU A 9 3.60 3.53 15.75
C GLU A 9 3.77 5.03 15.48
N ILE A 10 2.87 5.58 14.68
CA ILE A 10 2.88 6.99 14.27
C ILE A 10 1.55 7.69 14.58
N ASP A 11 0.57 6.95 15.12
CA ASP A 11 -0.70 7.49 15.56
C ASP A 11 -0.54 8.15 16.94
N PRO A 12 -0.71 9.49 17.05
CA PRO A 12 -0.56 10.20 18.32
C PRO A 12 -1.49 9.70 19.43
N SER A 13 -2.62 9.06 19.07
CA SER A 13 -3.55 8.52 20.05
C SER A 13 -3.10 7.17 20.65
N ARG A 14 -2.08 6.53 20.06
CA ARG A 14 -1.57 5.21 20.45
C ARG A 14 -0.11 5.22 20.87
N LEU A 15 0.61 6.31 20.60
CA LEU A 15 1.96 6.53 21.10
C LEU A 15 1.98 6.61 22.63
N ARG A 16 2.94 5.91 23.23
CA ARG A 16 3.19 5.89 24.68
C ARG A 16 4.30 6.88 25.06
N ASP A 17 4.32 7.27 26.32
CA ASP A 17 5.39 8.13 26.85
C ASP A 17 6.76 7.49 26.64
N GLY A 18 7.66 8.22 25.97
CA GLY A 18 9.02 7.78 25.66
C GLY A 18 9.18 7.04 24.33
N GLU A 19 8.12 6.84 23.55
CA GLU A 19 8.22 6.37 22.16
C GLU A 19 8.59 7.53 21.22
N ASP A 20 9.44 7.22 20.24
CA ASP A 20 9.94 8.19 19.27
C ASP A 20 9.23 8.01 17.93
N ALA A 21 8.22 8.86 17.71
CA ALA A 21 7.42 8.86 16.49
C ALA A 21 8.26 9.12 15.22
N GLU A 22 9.38 9.84 15.31
CA GLU A 22 10.24 10.13 14.16
C GLU A 22 11.01 8.88 13.74
N THR A 23 11.59 8.16 14.70
CA THR A 23 12.24 6.87 14.47
C THR A 23 11.23 5.83 13.93
N ASP A 24 10.05 5.75 14.54
CA ASP A 24 8.98 4.83 14.13
C ASP A 24 8.46 5.12 12.72
N LEU A 25 8.35 6.40 12.36
CA LEU A 25 8.03 6.83 11.00
C LEU A 25 9.09 6.35 10.00
N GLY A 26 10.38 6.48 10.33
CA GLY A 26 11.48 5.99 9.49
C GLY A 26 11.44 4.47 9.27
N ASN A 27 11.11 3.71 10.32
CA ASN A 27 10.89 2.26 10.23
C ASN A 27 9.70 1.92 9.32
N LEU A 28 8.56 2.58 9.54
CA LEU A 28 7.35 2.37 8.74
C LEU A 28 7.59 2.73 7.27
N PHE A 29 8.24 3.85 7.00
CA PHE A 29 8.61 4.27 5.65
C PHE A 29 9.43 3.20 4.93
N THR A 30 10.45 2.65 5.61
CA THR A 30 11.28 1.59 5.05
C THR A 30 10.44 0.37 4.66
N TYR A 31 9.57 -0.10 5.56
CA TYR A 31 8.72 -1.26 5.26
C TYR A 31 7.71 -1.00 4.15
N VAL A 32 7.06 0.17 4.12
CA VAL A 32 6.11 0.52 3.05
C VAL A 32 6.83 0.62 1.71
N ARG A 33 7.98 1.30 1.67
CA ARG A 33 8.80 1.45 0.45
C ARG A 33 9.23 0.09 -0.10
N ASP A 34 9.77 -0.77 0.76
CA ASP A 34 10.29 -2.06 0.33
C ASP A 34 9.15 -2.97 -0.14
N ALA A 35 7.98 -2.92 0.51
CA ALA A 35 6.79 -3.63 0.06
C ALA A 35 6.31 -3.14 -1.32
N VAL A 36 6.19 -1.82 -1.53
CA VAL A 36 5.80 -1.24 -2.82
C VAL A 36 6.79 -1.63 -3.92
N ASN A 37 8.09 -1.50 -3.67
CA ASN A 37 9.13 -1.86 -4.64
C ASN A 37 9.08 -3.35 -5.00
N THR A 38 8.85 -4.22 -4.02
CA THR A 38 8.73 -5.66 -4.24
C THR A 38 7.48 -5.99 -5.07
N ILE A 39 6.35 -5.34 -4.77
CA ILE A 39 5.11 -5.53 -5.53
C ILE A 39 5.29 -5.07 -6.98
N VAL A 40 5.84 -3.87 -7.21
CA VAL A 40 6.03 -3.32 -8.56
C VAL A 40 7.00 -4.19 -9.38
N SER A 41 8.12 -4.58 -8.79
CA SER A 41 9.11 -5.44 -9.47
C SER A 41 8.58 -6.85 -9.78
N SER A 42 7.64 -7.36 -8.98
CA SER A 42 6.99 -8.66 -9.23
C SER A 42 6.11 -8.71 -10.48
N GLY A 43 5.78 -7.55 -11.08
CA GLY A 43 4.95 -7.49 -12.28
C GLY A 43 5.47 -8.33 -13.44
N LEU A 44 6.80 -8.48 -13.57
CA LEU A 44 7.44 -9.29 -14.63
C LEU A 44 7.17 -10.79 -14.50
N ILE A 45 6.93 -11.28 -13.29
CA ILE A 45 6.65 -12.68 -12.99
C ILE A 45 5.17 -12.94 -12.71
N CYS A 46 4.30 -11.95 -12.95
CA CYS A 46 2.87 -12.06 -12.70
C CYS A 46 2.28 -13.24 -13.50
N PRO A 47 1.52 -14.17 -12.85
CA PRO A 47 0.98 -15.36 -13.51
C PRO A 47 0.11 -15.02 -14.74
N PRO A 48 0.15 -15.82 -15.83
CA PRO A 48 -0.60 -15.54 -17.06
C PRO A 48 -2.09 -15.30 -16.81
N VAL A 49 -2.74 -16.12 -15.98
CA VAL A 49 -4.17 -16.00 -15.64
C VAL A 49 -4.49 -14.65 -15.01
N MET A 50 -3.63 -14.13 -14.14
CA MET A 50 -3.83 -12.81 -13.54
C MET A 50 -3.67 -11.70 -14.57
N ARG A 51 -2.69 -11.82 -15.47
CA ARG A 51 -2.49 -10.86 -16.57
C ARG A 51 -3.71 -10.80 -17.49
N ASP A 52 -4.36 -11.93 -17.76
CA ASP A 52 -5.58 -11.99 -18.57
C ASP A 52 -6.75 -11.27 -17.89
N VAL A 53 -6.92 -11.46 -16.58
CA VAL A 53 -7.93 -10.74 -15.78
C VAL A 53 -7.66 -9.23 -15.81
N PHE A 54 -6.42 -8.79 -15.60
CA PHE A 54 -6.07 -7.38 -15.62
C PHE A 54 -6.18 -6.75 -17.01
N SER A 55 -5.82 -7.48 -18.06
CA SER A 55 -6.03 -7.07 -19.45
C SER A 55 -7.51 -6.86 -19.76
N THR A 56 -8.36 -7.77 -19.28
CA THR A 56 -9.82 -7.67 -19.41
C THR A 56 -10.36 -6.45 -18.67
N LEU A 57 -9.96 -6.26 -17.41
CA LEU A 57 -10.35 -5.11 -16.60
C LEU A 57 -9.95 -3.79 -17.25
N LYS A 58 -8.70 -3.71 -17.74
CA LYS A 58 -8.19 -2.53 -18.47
C LYS A 58 -8.98 -2.25 -19.73
N SER A 59 -9.29 -3.28 -20.52
CA SER A 59 -10.06 -3.15 -21.76
C SER A 59 -11.48 -2.67 -21.49
N GLN A 60 -12.14 -3.22 -20.47
CA GLN A 60 -13.48 -2.78 -20.05
C GLN A 60 -13.45 -1.33 -19.55
N ALA A 61 -12.44 -0.95 -18.76
CA ALA A 61 -12.27 0.43 -18.32
C ALA A 61 -12.08 1.40 -19.49
N MET A 62 -11.32 1.01 -20.52
CA MET A 62 -11.13 1.82 -21.73
C MET A 62 -12.42 1.97 -22.54
N LEU A 63 -13.23 0.92 -22.65
CA LEU A 63 -14.50 0.96 -23.38
C LEU A 63 -15.54 1.85 -22.68
N ASN A 64 -15.62 1.81 -21.35
CA ASN A 64 -16.59 2.56 -20.58
C ASN A 64 -16.17 4.02 -20.33
N TYR A 65 -14.87 4.33 -20.39
CA TYR A 65 -14.32 5.66 -20.12
C TYR A 65 -13.32 6.10 -21.20
N PRO A 66 -13.73 6.21 -22.47
CA PRO A 66 -12.82 6.45 -23.60
C PRO A 66 -12.04 7.77 -23.49
N ASP A 67 -12.66 8.81 -22.93
CA ASP A 67 -12.04 10.14 -22.78
C ASP A 67 -11.11 10.26 -21.56
N ASN A 68 -11.06 9.24 -20.69
CA ASN A 68 -10.27 9.29 -19.46
C ASN A 68 -9.19 8.21 -19.46
N THR A 69 -8.07 8.54 -20.10
CA THR A 69 -6.90 7.68 -20.24
C THR A 69 -6.26 7.25 -18.93
N ALA A 70 -6.49 7.95 -17.82
CA ALA A 70 -5.97 7.58 -16.50
C ALA A 70 -6.73 6.40 -15.88
N VAL A 71 -8.04 6.27 -16.20
CA VAL A 71 -8.92 5.23 -15.64
C VAL A 71 -8.44 3.82 -16.01
N ARG A 72 -7.79 3.65 -17.16
CA ARG A 72 -7.28 2.35 -17.61
C ARG A 72 -6.24 1.74 -16.65
N TYR A 73 -5.39 2.58 -16.05
CA TYR A 73 -4.35 2.14 -15.11
C TYR A 73 -4.88 2.17 -13.68
N HIS A 74 -5.71 3.17 -13.35
CA HIS A 74 -6.33 3.27 -12.02
C HIS A 74 -7.23 2.08 -11.70
N ALA A 75 -7.99 1.56 -12.66
CA ALA A 75 -8.85 0.40 -12.45
C ALA A 75 -8.06 -0.83 -12.04
N VAL A 76 -6.97 -1.14 -12.75
CA VAL A 76 -6.09 -2.29 -12.45
C VAL A 76 -5.33 -2.07 -11.15
N THR A 77 -4.64 -0.93 -11.04
CA THR A 77 -3.81 -0.58 -9.87
C THR A 77 -4.65 -0.55 -8.59
N SER A 78 -5.78 0.16 -8.59
CA SER A 78 -6.63 0.24 -7.39
C SER A 78 -7.19 -1.13 -7.01
N PHE A 79 -7.58 -1.95 -8.00
CA PHE A 79 -8.11 -3.27 -7.73
C PHE A 79 -7.06 -4.18 -7.08
N ILE A 80 -5.90 -4.36 -7.73
CA ILE A 80 -4.89 -5.31 -7.26
C ILE A 80 -4.27 -4.87 -5.92
N PHE A 81 -3.99 -3.58 -5.74
CA PHE A 81 -3.45 -3.11 -4.47
C PHE A 81 -4.49 -3.19 -3.36
N LEU A 82 -5.68 -2.61 -3.55
CA LEU A 82 -6.64 -2.48 -2.44
C LEU A 82 -7.38 -3.78 -2.10
N ARG A 83 -7.52 -4.72 -3.06
CA ARG A 83 -8.28 -5.96 -2.84
C ARG A 83 -7.43 -7.21 -2.75
N PHE A 84 -6.16 -7.13 -3.08
CA PHE A 84 -5.24 -8.26 -2.95
C PHE A 84 -4.07 -7.92 -2.03
N PHE A 85 -3.17 -7.03 -2.43
CA PHE A 85 -1.93 -6.81 -1.67
C PHE A 85 -2.15 -6.22 -0.28
N THR A 86 -2.97 -5.18 -0.14
CA THR A 86 -3.20 -4.55 1.17
C THR A 86 -3.92 -5.49 2.13
N ALA A 87 -4.83 -6.32 1.62
CA ALA A 87 -5.49 -7.38 2.38
C ALA A 87 -4.50 -8.46 2.83
N ALA A 88 -3.63 -8.92 1.93
CA ALA A 88 -2.60 -9.92 2.22
C ALA A 88 -1.55 -9.42 3.22
N ILE A 89 -1.16 -8.15 3.12
CA ILE A 89 -0.21 -7.53 4.04
C ILE A 89 -0.83 -7.32 5.41
N MET A 90 -2.09 -6.89 5.47
CA MET A 90 -2.79 -6.67 6.75
C MET A 90 -3.04 -7.97 7.51
N GLY A 91 -3.36 -9.05 6.79
CA GLY A 91 -3.67 -10.36 7.36
C GLY A 91 -2.87 -11.48 6.70
N PRO A 92 -1.56 -11.59 6.92
CA PRO A 92 -0.72 -12.59 6.26
C PRO A 92 -1.21 -14.03 6.52
N ASN A 93 -1.74 -14.30 7.71
CA ASN A 93 -2.29 -15.61 8.07
C ASN A 93 -3.55 -15.97 7.27
N LEU A 94 -4.33 -14.98 6.80
CA LEU A 94 -5.51 -15.20 5.98
C LEU A 94 -5.17 -15.59 4.52
N PHE A 95 -3.90 -15.38 4.15
CA PHE A 95 -3.36 -15.66 2.82
C PHE A 95 -2.28 -16.75 2.86
N ASP A 96 -2.22 -17.51 3.97
CA ASP A 96 -1.25 -18.58 4.20
C ASP A 96 0.22 -18.15 4.04
N LEU A 97 0.50 -16.85 4.27
CA LEU A 97 1.86 -16.28 4.19
C LEU A 97 2.64 -16.45 5.51
N TYR A 98 1.93 -16.69 6.61
CA TYR A 98 2.50 -16.89 7.94
C TYR A 98 1.56 -17.77 8.78
N SER A 99 2.11 -18.75 9.51
CA SER A 99 1.32 -19.75 10.24
C SER A 99 1.05 -19.39 11.69
N ASP A 100 1.93 -18.61 12.31
CA ASP A 100 1.89 -18.40 13.76
C ASP A 100 1.03 -17.19 14.13
N ILE A 101 0.59 -17.16 15.38
CA ILE A 101 -0.12 -16.00 15.93
C ILE A 101 0.87 -14.84 16.01
N LEU A 102 0.54 -13.73 15.35
CA LEU A 102 1.33 -12.51 15.41
C LEU A 102 1.11 -11.80 16.75
N ASP A 103 2.20 -11.31 17.32
CA ASP A 103 2.12 -10.39 18.46
C ASP A 103 1.31 -9.13 18.08
N PRO A 104 0.54 -8.55 19.03
CA PRO A 104 -0.29 -7.39 18.74
C PRO A 104 0.48 -6.18 18.16
N SER A 105 1.73 -5.99 18.58
CA SER A 105 2.61 -4.94 18.04
C SER A 105 2.98 -5.21 16.58
N VAL A 106 3.33 -6.45 16.23
CA VAL A 106 3.67 -6.86 14.87
C VAL A 106 2.43 -6.79 13.96
N GLN A 107 1.28 -7.23 14.44
CA GLN A 107 0.01 -7.09 13.73
C GLN A 107 -0.36 -5.61 13.48
N ARG A 108 -0.08 -4.74 14.45
CA ARG A 108 -0.23 -3.29 14.29
C ARG A 108 0.70 -2.75 13.21
N THR A 109 1.96 -3.18 13.17
CA THR A 109 2.89 -2.79 12.09
C THR A 109 2.38 -3.21 10.71
N PHE A 110 1.89 -4.45 10.55
CA PHE A 110 1.27 -4.89 9.29
C PHE A 110 0.05 -4.04 8.89
N THR A 111 -0.78 -3.66 9.87
CA THR A 111 -1.92 -2.76 9.65
C THR A 111 -1.46 -1.39 9.15
N LEU A 112 -0.42 -0.81 9.76
CA LEU A 112 0.13 0.48 9.36
C LEU A 112 0.77 0.43 7.97
N ILE A 113 1.49 -0.65 7.63
CA ILE A 113 2.04 -0.86 6.29
C ILE A 113 0.90 -0.93 5.26
N SER A 114 -0.14 -1.72 5.53
CA SER A 114 -1.31 -1.85 4.66
C SER A 114 -2.01 -0.52 4.42
N LYS A 115 -2.16 0.30 5.47
CA LYS A 115 -2.70 1.67 5.39
C LYS A 115 -1.80 2.60 4.56
N GLY A 116 -0.49 2.56 4.78
CA GLY A 116 0.48 3.34 4.01
C GLY A 116 0.37 3.04 2.52
N ILE A 117 0.36 1.76 2.13
CA ILE A 117 0.21 1.33 0.74
C ILE A 117 -1.15 1.76 0.17
N SER A 118 -2.24 1.57 0.92
CA SER A 118 -3.59 1.97 0.49
C SER A 118 -3.70 3.48 0.27
N GLY A 119 -3.08 4.27 1.15
CA GLY A 119 -3.00 5.72 1.04
C GLY A 119 -2.24 6.17 -0.21
N LEU A 120 -1.05 5.59 -0.46
CA LEU A 120 -0.27 5.88 -1.67
C LEU A 120 -1.06 5.60 -2.96
N VAL A 121 -1.73 4.45 -3.04
CA VAL A 121 -2.54 4.10 -4.22
C VAL A 121 -3.72 5.05 -4.41
N THR A 122 -4.33 5.49 -3.31
CA THR A 122 -5.44 6.46 -3.34
C THR A 122 -4.96 7.84 -3.80
N LEU A 123 -3.77 8.29 -3.37
CA LEU A 123 -3.14 9.54 -3.81
C LEU A 123 -2.82 9.53 -5.30
N VAL A 124 -2.34 8.40 -5.83
CA VAL A 124 -2.07 8.23 -7.27
C VAL A 124 -3.36 8.25 -8.10
N SER A 125 -4.45 7.76 -7.54
CA SER A 125 -5.74 7.58 -8.25
C SER A 125 -6.64 8.80 -8.18
N SER A 126 -6.39 9.72 -7.23
CA SER A 126 -7.21 10.90 -7.01
C SER A 126 -6.69 12.09 -7.84
N LYS A 127 -7.56 12.70 -8.66
CA LYS A 127 -7.24 13.94 -9.40
C LYS A 127 -7.05 15.16 -8.50
N SER A 128 -7.43 15.05 -7.23
CA SER A 128 -7.30 16.10 -6.22
C SER A 128 -6.13 15.77 -5.31
N ASN A 129 -5.17 16.68 -5.20
CA ASN A 129 -4.12 16.64 -4.18
C ASN A 129 -4.70 16.75 -2.75
N ASN A 130 -6.01 17.00 -2.61
CA ASN A 130 -6.73 17.05 -1.35
C ASN A 130 -7.48 15.73 -1.11
N VAL A 131 -6.80 14.59 -1.16
CA VAL A 131 -7.26 13.47 -0.33
C VAL A 131 -7.00 13.95 1.09
N THR A 132 -8.02 14.54 1.71
CA THR A 132 -8.02 14.75 3.16
C THR A 132 -7.71 13.38 3.72
N ALA A 133 -6.47 13.18 4.18
CA ALA A 133 -6.08 11.90 4.69
C ALA A 133 -7.12 11.59 5.77
N LYS A 134 -7.90 10.51 5.58
CA LYS A 134 -8.85 10.05 6.61
C LYS A 134 -8.14 9.87 7.96
N GLU A 135 -6.81 9.81 7.91
CA GLU A 135 -5.85 9.63 8.96
C GLU A 135 -4.73 10.66 8.75
N GLU A 136 -4.90 11.88 9.27
CA GLU A 136 -3.95 13.00 9.12
C GLU A 136 -2.53 12.64 9.57
N TYR A 137 -2.42 11.75 10.56
CA TYR A 137 -1.14 11.23 11.06
C TYR A 137 -0.33 10.43 10.02
N MET A 138 -0.93 10.01 8.91
CA MET A 138 -0.23 9.34 7.80
C MET A 138 0.40 10.32 6.81
N ALA A 139 0.08 11.62 6.88
CA ALA A 139 0.63 12.61 5.96
C ALA A 139 2.17 12.66 5.94
N PRO A 140 2.88 12.64 7.09
CA PRO A 140 4.34 12.63 7.10
C PRO A 140 4.94 11.44 6.35
N LEU A 141 4.32 10.26 6.45
CA LEU A 141 4.74 9.07 5.70
C LEU A 141 4.66 9.31 4.19
N PHE A 142 3.57 9.91 3.70
CA PHE A 142 3.38 10.14 2.28
C PHE A 142 4.32 11.20 1.71
N GLU A 143 4.68 12.21 2.51
CA GLU A 143 5.63 13.27 2.13
C GLU A 143 7.06 12.73 1.92
N MET A 144 7.41 11.62 2.56
CA MET A 144 8.71 10.96 2.37
C MET A 144 8.85 10.25 1.01
N PHE A 145 7.74 9.96 0.31
CA PHE A 145 7.80 9.27 -0.98
C PHE A 145 8.08 10.24 -2.14
N PRO A 146 9.07 9.95 -3.00
CA PRO A 146 9.30 10.78 -4.18
C PRO A 146 8.12 10.68 -5.15
N LYS A 147 7.89 11.75 -5.92
CA LYS A 147 6.83 11.79 -6.94
C LYS A 147 6.95 10.67 -7.98
N SER A 148 8.14 10.13 -8.23
CA SER A 148 8.37 8.98 -9.12
C SER A 148 7.61 7.73 -8.69
N THR A 149 7.45 7.52 -7.38
CA THR A 149 6.67 6.39 -6.81
C THR A 149 5.24 6.35 -7.38
N GLN A 150 4.67 7.51 -7.69
CA GLN A 150 3.33 7.61 -8.27
C GLN A 150 3.25 7.07 -9.70
N THR A 151 4.36 7.09 -10.43
CA THR A 151 4.48 6.50 -11.76
C THR A 151 4.67 5.00 -11.64
N ASP A 152 5.51 4.54 -10.71
CA ASP A 152 5.86 3.13 -10.54
C ASP A 152 4.67 2.28 -10.08
N ILE A 153 3.74 2.88 -9.32
CA ILE A 153 2.52 2.21 -8.84
C ILE A 153 1.49 2.02 -9.97
N LYS A 154 1.56 2.76 -11.09
CA LYS A 154 0.60 2.65 -12.21
C LYS A 154 0.89 1.39 -13.03
N MET A 155 0.22 0.29 -12.67
CA MET A 155 0.20 -0.99 -13.39
C MET A 155 -0.83 -0.99 -14.53
#